data_AF-A0A4U3LHT7-F1
#
_entry.id   AF-A0A4U3LHT7-F1
#
_cell.length_a   1.000
_cell.length_b   1.000
_cell.length_c   1.000
_cell.angle_alpha   90.00
_cell.angle_beta   90.00
_cell.angle_gamma   90.00
#
_symmetry.space_group_name_H-M   'P 1'
#
loop_
_entity.id
_entity.type
_entity.pdbx_description
1 polymer ?
#
loop_
_entity_poly.entity_id
_entity_poly.type
_entity_poly.pdbx_seq_one_letter_code
_entity_poly.pdbx_strand_id
1 'polypeptide(L)'
;MDSRTEVRVQFTDQELAGLTALAAGLRGVAEADLSEEDALVAAVEMALTRLIDDFEVPDPTTREQVQVARDDLRAHWIRGAAGI
;
A
#
# COMPACT_ATOMS: atom_id res chain seq x y z
N MET A 1 -21.36 1.61 5.35
CA MET A 1 -21.38 2.31 4.06
C MET A 1 -20.04 2.02 3.43
N ASP A 2 -20.00 1.21 2.37
CA ASP A 2 -18.73 0.72 1.80
C ASP A 2 -18.11 1.85 0.96
N SER A 3 -17.27 2.68 1.58
CA SER A 3 -16.59 3.82 0.94
C SER A 3 -15.37 3.37 0.15
N ARG A 4 -15.58 2.42 -0.78
CA ARG A 4 -14.52 1.94 -1.68
C ARG A 4 -14.48 2.80 -2.95
N THR A 5 -13.28 3.24 -3.32
CA THR A 5 -13.02 4.00 -4.55
C THR A 5 -12.38 3.06 -5.58
N GLU A 6 -12.91 3.04 -6.81
CA GLU A 6 -12.33 2.29 -7.93
C GLU A 6 -11.26 3.15 -8.63
N VAL A 7 -10.09 2.58 -8.86
CA VAL A 7 -9.02 3.18 -9.68
C VAL A 7 -8.77 2.28 -10.89
N ARG A 8 -8.73 2.87 -12.09
CA ARG A 8 -8.42 2.14 -13.34
C ARG A 8 -6.97 2.37 -13.74
N VAL A 9 -6.25 1.27 -13.89
CA VAL A 9 -4.84 1.23 -14.30
C VAL A 9 -4.67 0.11 -15.33
N GLN A 10 -3.75 0.31 -16.28
CA GLN A 10 -3.38 -0.72 -17.25
C GLN A 10 -2.16 -1.46 -16.72
N PHE A 11 -2.18 -2.78 -16.85
CA PHE A 11 -1.11 -3.67 -16.40
C PHE A 11 -0.66 -4.59 -17.53
N THR A 12 0.61 -4.96 -17.50
CA THR A 12 1.10 -6.14 -18.20
C THR A 12 0.59 -7.42 -17.52
N ASP A 13 0.64 -8.55 -18.23
CA ASP A 13 0.24 -9.85 -17.66
C ASP A 13 1.04 -10.19 -16.38
N GLN A 14 2.33 -9.83 -16.34
CA GLN A 14 3.20 -10.06 -15.18
C GLN A 14 2.82 -9.19 -13.98
N GLU A 15 2.49 -7.92 -14.21
CA GLU A 15 2.04 -7.00 -13.16
C GLU A 15 0.68 -7.44 -12.59
N LEU A 16 -0.23 -7.87 -13.44
CA LEU A 16 -1.53 -8.40 -13.02
C LEU A 16 -1.37 -9.67 -12.16
N ALA A 17 -0.46 -10.57 -12.54
CA ALA A 17 -0.17 -11.76 -11.74
C ALA A 17 0.38 -11.41 -10.35
N GLY A 18 1.28 -10.42 -10.27
CA GLY A 18 1.80 -9.91 -9.01
C GLY A 18 0.72 -9.32 -8.10
N LEU A 19 -0.16 -8.47 -8.65
CA LEU A 19 -1.29 -7.91 -7.90
C LEU A 19 -2.29 -8.97 -7.46
N THR A 20 -2.56 -9.97 -8.30
CA THR A 20 -3.44 -11.09 -7.95
C THR A 20 -2.87 -11.90 -6.80
N ALA A 21 -1.55 -12.17 -6.82
CA ALA A 21 -0.87 -12.87 -5.74
C ALA A 21 -0.87 -12.06 -4.43
N LEU A 22 -0.64 -10.74 -4.50
CA LEU A 22 -0.73 -9.86 -3.34
C LEU A 22 -2.13 -9.90 -2.71
N ALA A 23 -3.19 -9.77 -3.53
CA ALA A 23 -4.56 -9.83 -3.05
C ALA A 23 -4.90 -11.18 -2.39
N ALA A 24 -4.43 -12.29 -2.94
CA ALA A 24 -4.59 -13.61 -2.33
C ALA A 24 -3.85 -13.71 -0.98
N GLY A 25 -2.62 -13.19 -0.91
CA GLY A 25 -1.84 -13.12 0.33
C GLY A 25 -2.52 -12.31 1.42
N LEU A 26 -3.05 -11.12 1.09
CA LEU A 26 -3.77 -10.26 2.04
C LEU A 26 -5.00 -10.96 2.63
N ARG A 27 -5.80 -11.64 1.80
CA ARG A 27 -6.94 -12.44 2.28
C ARG A 27 -6.50 -13.59 3.19
N GLY A 28 -5.40 -14.27 2.85
CA GLY A 28 -4.85 -15.33 3.70
C GLY A 28 -4.35 -14.82 5.06
N VAL A 29 -3.85 -13.58 5.12
CA VAL A 29 -3.48 -12.92 6.38
C VAL A 29 -4.71 -12.55 7.19
N ALA A 30 -5.80 -12.13 6.55
CA ALA A 30 -7.09 -11.88 7.20
C ALA A 30 -7.71 -13.14 7.84
N GLU A 31 -7.43 -14.31 7.26
CA GLU A 31 -7.79 -15.61 7.82
C GLU A 31 -6.87 -16.03 8.99
N ALA A 32 -5.72 -15.39 9.15
CA ALA A 32 -4.87 -15.49 10.33
C ALA A 32 -5.28 -14.42 11.37
N ASP A 33 -4.75 -14.49 12.61
CA ASP A 33 -5.05 -13.53 13.68
C ASP A 33 -4.54 -12.07 13.41
N LEU A 34 -4.25 -11.73 12.16
CA LEU A 34 -3.76 -10.43 11.70
C LEU A 34 -4.86 -9.71 10.90
N SER A 35 -4.88 -8.37 10.96
CA SER A 35 -5.84 -7.58 10.20
C SER A 35 -5.46 -7.49 8.72
N GLU A 36 -6.41 -7.77 7.81
CA GLU A 36 -6.27 -7.54 6.36
C GLU A 36 -5.90 -6.08 6.06
N GLU A 37 -6.48 -5.15 6.83
CA GLU A 37 -6.27 -3.72 6.70
C GLU A 37 -4.82 -3.34 7.02
N ASP A 38 -4.27 -3.87 8.11
CA ASP A 38 -2.86 -3.64 8.49
C ASP A 38 -1.90 -4.17 7.43
N ALA A 39 -2.20 -5.35 6.87
CA ALA A 39 -1.38 -5.96 5.84
C ALA A 39 -1.43 -5.16 4.52
N LEU A 40 -2.60 -4.63 4.16
CA LEU A 40 -2.77 -3.79 2.99
C LEU A 40 -2.03 -2.46 3.16
N VAL A 41 -2.17 -1.80 4.32
CA VAL A 41 -1.46 -0.56 4.65
C VAL A 41 0.04 -0.75 4.56
N ALA A 42 0.58 -1.84 5.13
CA ALA A 42 1.99 -2.19 5.03
C ALA A 42 2.47 -2.36 3.58
N ALA A 43 1.70 -3.06 2.76
CA ALA A 43 2.03 -3.29 1.35
C ALA A 43 2.07 -1.99 0.55
N VAL A 44 1.08 -1.11 0.75
CA VAL A 44 1.00 0.18 0.07
C VAL A 44 2.12 1.12 0.54
N GLU A 45 2.41 1.17 1.83
CA GLU A 45 3.52 1.97 2.39
C GLU A 45 4.87 1.56 1.81
N MET A 46 5.12 0.26 1.68
CA MET A 46 6.32 -0.27 1.04
C MET A 46 6.39 0.15 -0.44
N ALA A 47 5.28 0.03 -1.18
CA ALA A 47 5.24 0.41 -2.59
C ALA A 47 5.54 1.90 -2.80
N LEU A 48 4.95 2.78 -1.98
CA LEU A 48 5.19 4.23 -2.04
C LEU A 48 6.64 4.59 -1.66
N THR A 49 7.20 3.91 -0.65
CA THR A 49 8.62 4.08 -0.27
C THR A 49 9.54 3.74 -1.43
N ARG A 50 9.31 2.59 -2.09
CA ARG A 50 10.10 2.19 -3.26
C ARG A 50 9.93 3.13 -4.45
N LEU A 51 8.73 3.67 -4.64
CA LEU A 51 8.49 4.67 -5.68
C LEU A 51 9.29 5.97 -5.44
N ILE A 52 9.55 6.35 -4.19
CA ILE A 52 10.36 7.55 -3.85
C ILE A 52 11.86 7.24 -3.90
N ASP A 53 12.26 6.09 -3.35
CA ASP A 53 13.67 5.78 -3.11
C ASP A 53 14.36 5.19 -4.35
N ASP A 54 13.67 4.30 -5.09
CA ASP A 54 14.24 3.58 -6.24
C ASP A 54 13.93 4.29 -7.57
N PHE A 55 12.88 5.12 -7.61
CA PHE A 55 12.44 5.80 -8.82
C PHE A 55 12.43 7.32 -8.63
N GLU A 56 13.03 8.03 -9.58
CA GLU A 56 12.96 9.48 -9.59
C GLU A 56 11.60 9.92 -10.14
N VAL A 57 10.59 10.11 -9.28
CA VAL A 57 9.31 10.71 -9.68
C VAL A 57 9.61 12.11 -10.23
N PRO A 58 9.46 12.36 -11.55
CA PRO A 58 10.06 13.52 -12.19
C PRO A 58 9.27 14.80 -11.95
N ASP A 59 7.96 14.70 -11.75
CA ASP A 59 7.10 15.82 -11.41
C ASP A 59 7.16 16.10 -9.89
N PRO A 60 7.61 17.29 -9.46
CA PRO A 60 7.77 17.61 -8.05
C PRO A 60 6.45 17.58 -7.26
N THR A 61 5.35 18.00 -7.88
CA THR A 61 4.02 17.98 -7.24
C THR A 61 3.53 16.55 -7.02
N THR A 62 3.69 15.68 -8.00
CA THR A 62 3.38 14.25 -7.88
C THR A 62 4.26 13.58 -6.82
N ARG A 63 5.56 13.94 -6.77
CA ARG A 63 6.47 13.43 -5.73
C ARG A 63 5.99 13.83 -4.33
N GLU A 64 5.60 15.09 -4.15
CA GLU A 64 5.07 15.59 -2.88
C GLU A 64 3.77 14.86 -2.49
N GLN A 65 2.87 14.62 -3.45
CA GLN A 65 1.65 13.84 -3.21
C GLN A 65 1.95 12.40 -2.76
N VAL A 66 2.92 11.73 -3.39
CA VAL A 66 3.36 10.38 -2.99
C VAL A 66 3.97 10.37 -1.59
N GLN A 67 4.77 11.39 -1.25
CA GLN A 67 5.35 11.55 0.09
C GLN A 67 4.27 11.75 1.16
N VAL A 68 3.33 12.67 0.94
CA VAL A 68 2.21 12.91 1.86
C VAL A 68 1.38 11.64 2.06
N ALA A 69 1.04 10.93 0.99
CA ALA A 69 0.27 9.68 1.09
C ALA A 69 1.00 8.61 1.91
N ARG A 70 2.32 8.45 1.73
CA ARG A 70 3.13 7.51 2.51
C ARG A 70 3.16 7.91 4.00
N ASP A 71 3.38 9.19 4.27
CA ASP A 71 3.50 9.70 5.63
C ASP A 71 2.16 9.65 6.37
N ASP A 72 1.04 9.90 5.69
CA ASP A 72 -0.31 9.72 6.22
C ASP A 72 -0.59 8.26 6.58
N LEU A 73 -0.23 7.31 5.70
CA LEU A 73 -0.36 5.87 6.01
C LEU A 73 0.44 5.49 7.25
N ARG A 74 1.68 5.98 7.38
CA ARG A 74 2.52 5.74 8.57
C ARG A 74 1.98 6.40 9.83
N ALA A 75 1.40 7.59 9.73
CA ALA A 75 0.88 8.33 10.88
C ALA A 75 -0.39 7.70 11.46
N HIS A 76 -1.25 7.15 10.59
CA HIS A 76 -2.49 6.49 10.99
C HIS A 76 -2.28 5.00 11.30
N TRP A 77 -1.18 4.41 10.82
CA TRP A 77 -0.76 3.07 11.20
C TRP A 77 0.10 3.10 12.46
N ILE A 78 -0.56 2.88 13.60
CA ILE A 78 0.14 2.52 14.83
C ILE A 78 0.78 1.16 14.54
N ARG A 79 2.08 1.12 14.20
CA ARG A 79 2.88 -0.13 14.31
C ARG A 79 2.42 -0.80 15.59
N GLY A 80 1.80 -1.98 15.48
CA GLY A 80 1.16 -2.67 16.59
C GLY A 80 1.95 -2.42 17.85
N ALA A 81 1.33 -1.74 18.81
CA ALA A 81 1.98 -1.14 19.96
C ALA A 81 3.12 -2.03 20.45
N ALA A 82 4.36 -1.61 20.17
CA ALA A 82 5.42 -1.91 21.10
C ALA A 82 5.00 -1.15 22.36
N GLY A 83 4.31 -1.86 23.24
CA GLY A 83 3.73 -1.31 24.45
C GLY A 83 4.76 -0.43 25.16
N ILE A 84 4.35 0.82 25.37
CA ILE A 84 4.80 1.64 26.48
C ILE A 84 3.59 1.87 27.37
#